data_AF-A0A0T6A031-F1
#
_entry.id   AF-A0A0T6A031-F1
#
_cell.length_a   1.000
_cell.length_b   1.000
_cell.length_c   1.000
_cell.angle_alpha   90.00
_cell.angle_beta   90.00
_cell.angle_gamma   90.00
#
_symmetry.space_group_name_H-M   'P 1'
#
loop_
_entity.id
_entity.type
_entity.pdbx_description
1 polymer ?
#
loop_
_entity_poly.entity_id
_entity_poly.type
_entity_poly.pdbx_seq_one_letter_code
_entity_poly.pdbx_strand_id
1 'polypeptide(L)'
;MAYQHLHVATADGVTTITINRPQALNVLTAVTMQELEQAFLAAHHDPAVRVVITQRLPRQVGRKHAMALILTGEMIDAQEAYRIGLVNKVVPLKDLMAEAVKLARLLASKSPTALQLCLEAVNRGCEMALDEGLEYEATLFAMAVASGDAQEGTQAFLEKRTPVWARARQLG
;
A
#
# COMPACT_ATOMS: atom_id res chain seq x y z
N MET A 1 -11.50 8.95 -17.54
CA MET A 1 -10.53 9.10 -18.65
C MET A 1 -10.25 7.72 -19.22
N ALA A 2 -10.07 7.58 -20.53
CA ALA A 2 -9.72 6.30 -21.15
C ALA A 2 -8.20 6.14 -21.12
N TYR A 3 -7.70 5.12 -20.42
CA TYR A 3 -6.28 4.75 -20.43
C TYR A 3 -6.00 3.82 -21.63
N GLN A 4 -4.83 3.95 -22.26
CA GLN A 4 -4.45 3.17 -23.43
C GLN A 4 -3.97 1.76 -23.06
N HIS A 5 -3.30 1.62 -21.90
CA HIS A 5 -2.77 0.31 -21.46
C HIS A 5 -3.23 -0.14 -20.07
N LEU A 6 -4.14 0.61 -19.43
CA LEU A 6 -4.68 0.27 -18.11
C LEU A 6 -6.17 0.00 -18.17
N HIS A 7 -6.61 -1.03 -17.44
CA HIS A 7 -8.01 -1.19 -17.06
C HIS A 7 -8.17 -0.80 -15.60
N VAL A 8 -9.12 0.09 -15.32
CA VAL A 8 -9.43 0.54 -13.96
C VAL A 8 -10.88 0.19 -13.66
N ALA A 9 -11.09 -0.56 -12.58
CA ALA A 9 -12.42 -0.94 -12.12
C ALA A 9 -12.53 -0.70 -10.62
N THR A 10 -13.65 -0.13 -10.16
CA THR A 10 -13.92 0.09 -8.74
C THR A 10 -15.18 -0.65 -8.33
N ALA A 11 -15.09 -1.46 -7.29
CA ALA A 11 -16.21 -2.16 -6.67
C ALA A 11 -15.99 -2.27 -5.17
N ASP A 12 -17.05 -2.10 -4.36
CA ASP A 12 -17.02 -2.25 -2.89
C ASP A 12 -15.91 -1.46 -2.18
N GLY A 13 -15.58 -0.25 -2.67
CA GLY A 13 -14.50 0.57 -2.11
C GLY A 13 -13.07 0.09 -2.46
N VAL A 14 -12.94 -0.93 -3.32
CA VAL A 14 -11.66 -1.41 -3.85
C VAL A 14 -11.52 -0.98 -5.30
N THR A 15 -10.45 -0.26 -5.62
CA THR A 15 -10.07 0.08 -7.00
C THR A 15 -8.97 -0.87 -7.46
N THR A 16 -9.24 -1.61 -8.54
CA THR A 16 -8.28 -2.49 -9.22
C THR A 16 -7.75 -1.78 -10.46
N ILE A 17 -6.42 -1.67 -10.56
CA ILE A 17 -5.72 -1.15 -11.74
C ILE A 17 -4.93 -2.31 -12.35
N THR A 18 -5.28 -2.69 -13.58
CA THR A 18 -4.65 -3.78 -14.31
C THR A 18 -3.84 -3.23 -15.47
N ILE A 19 -2.53 -3.50 -15.47
CA ILE A 19 -1.68 -3.27 -16.64
C ILE A 19 -2.00 -4.35 -17.67
N ASN A 20 -2.44 -3.96 -18.87
CA ASN A 20 -2.86 -4.89 -19.91
C ASN A 20 -1.97 -4.78 -21.15
N ARG A 21 -0.70 -5.21 -20.99
CA ARG A 21 0.30 -5.27 -22.07
C ARG A 21 0.91 -6.68 -22.18
N PRO A 22 0.10 -7.72 -22.48
CA PRO A 22 0.56 -9.11 -22.52
C PRO A 22 1.72 -9.32 -23.51
N GLN A 23 1.72 -8.62 -24.64
CA GLN A 23 2.77 -8.66 -25.66
C GLN A 23 4.14 -8.12 -25.21
N ALA A 24 4.18 -7.39 -24.11
CA ALA A 24 5.41 -6.82 -23.54
C ALA A 24 5.67 -7.31 -22.11
N LEU A 25 5.01 -8.41 -21.68
CA LEU A 25 5.09 -8.94 -20.30
C LEU A 25 4.83 -7.87 -19.22
N ASN A 26 3.98 -6.87 -19.52
CA ASN A 26 3.72 -5.73 -18.64
C ASN A 26 4.98 -4.92 -18.22
N VAL A 27 6.05 -4.97 -19.02
CA VAL A 27 7.24 -4.14 -18.81
C VAL A 27 6.85 -2.66 -18.75
N LEU A 28 7.32 -2.00 -17.68
CA LEU A 28 7.02 -0.62 -17.37
C LEU A 28 7.86 0.33 -18.25
N THR A 29 7.41 0.57 -19.48
CA THR A 29 8.00 1.59 -20.36
C THR A 29 7.61 2.99 -19.91
N ALA A 30 8.31 4.03 -20.36
CA ALA A 30 8.01 5.44 -20.00
C ALA A 30 6.53 5.81 -20.14
N VAL A 31 5.86 5.36 -21.21
CA VAL A 31 4.41 5.58 -21.42
C VAL A 31 3.55 4.85 -20.38
N THR A 32 3.83 3.59 -20.05
CA THR A 32 3.08 2.83 -19.03
C THR A 32 3.36 3.37 -17.63
N MET A 33 4.57 3.87 -17.37
CA MET A 33 4.91 4.59 -16.15
C MET A 33 4.10 5.88 -16.04
N GLN A 34 3.92 6.64 -17.14
CA GLN A 34 3.12 7.86 -17.17
C GLN A 34 1.61 7.60 -17.04
N GLU A 35 1.10 6.50 -17.60
CA GLU A 35 -0.31 6.10 -17.42
C GLU A 35 -0.58 5.57 -16.01
N LEU A 36 0.36 4.78 -15.45
CA LEU A 36 0.30 4.37 -14.05
C LEU A 36 0.37 5.59 -13.15
N GLU A 37 1.29 6.51 -13.41
CA GLU A 37 1.37 7.80 -12.74
C GLU A 37 0.02 8.51 -12.81
N GLN A 38 -0.62 8.66 -13.98
CA GLN A 38 -1.94 9.28 -14.09
C GLN A 38 -3.05 8.53 -13.35
N ALA A 39 -3.05 7.19 -13.37
CA ALA A 39 -4.02 6.37 -12.64
C ALA A 39 -3.82 6.44 -11.11
N PHE A 40 -2.57 6.51 -10.65
CA PHE A 40 -2.21 6.74 -9.25
C PHE A 40 -2.41 8.21 -8.84
N LEU A 41 -2.20 9.18 -9.73
CA LEU A 41 -2.35 10.62 -9.50
C LEU A 41 -3.83 10.99 -9.36
N ALA A 42 -4.68 10.40 -10.21
CA ALA A 42 -6.14 10.42 -10.03
C ALA A 42 -6.58 9.79 -8.70
N ALA A 43 -5.71 8.99 -8.06
CA ALA A 43 -5.92 8.39 -6.76
C ALA A 43 -5.21 9.12 -5.59
N HIS A 44 -4.33 10.13 -5.80
CA HIS A 44 -3.45 10.57 -4.70
C HIS A 44 -2.94 12.04 -4.61
N HIS A 45 -2.89 12.89 -5.66
CA HIS A 45 -2.42 14.30 -5.58
C HIS A 45 -1.17 14.65 -4.66
N ASP A 46 0.06 14.38 -5.18
CA ASP A 46 1.37 15.11 -4.99
C ASP A 46 2.34 14.73 -3.81
N PRO A 47 3.72 14.89 -3.82
CA PRO A 47 4.78 15.11 -4.86
C PRO A 47 5.99 14.10 -4.81
N ALA A 48 5.84 12.82 -4.44
CA ALA A 48 6.99 11.94 -4.16
C ALA A 48 6.98 10.54 -4.83
N VAL A 49 6.95 10.47 -6.16
CA VAL A 49 7.18 9.20 -6.88
C VAL A 49 8.60 8.68 -6.60
N ARG A 50 8.73 7.56 -5.88
CA ARG A 50 10.01 6.97 -5.39
C ARG A 50 10.17 5.49 -5.77
N VAL A 51 10.18 5.17 -7.07
CA VAL A 51 10.65 3.85 -7.54
C VAL A 51 11.94 4.00 -8.32
N VAL A 52 13.03 3.84 -7.59
CA VAL A 52 14.35 3.41 -8.07
C VAL A 52 14.80 2.30 -7.11
N ILE A 53 14.97 1.08 -7.61
CA ILE A 53 15.15 -0.14 -6.80
C ILE A 53 16.65 -0.36 -6.53
N THR A 54 17.21 0.42 -5.61
CA THR A 54 18.51 0.11 -4.98
C THR A 54 18.48 0.31 -3.47
N GLN A 55 17.66 1.25 -2.96
CA GLN A 55 17.64 1.61 -1.54
C GLN A 55 16.49 0.96 -0.75
N ARG A 56 15.34 0.70 -1.38
CA ARG A 56 14.17 0.11 -0.69
C ARG A 56 14.27 -1.41 -0.54
N LEU A 57 14.82 -2.10 -1.54
CA LEU A 57 14.96 -3.55 -1.53
C LEU A 57 15.83 -4.04 -0.34
N PRO A 58 17.01 -3.46 -0.03
CA PRO A 58 17.79 -3.84 1.16
C PRO A 58 17.06 -3.69 2.49
N ARG A 59 16.09 -2.76 2.60
CA ARG A 59 15.29 -2.55 3.81
C ARG A 59 14.17 -3.59 3.95
N GLN A 60 13.70 -4.13 2.83
CA GLN A 60 12.64 -5.16 2.81
C GLN A 60 13.19 -6.57 3.00
N VAL A 61 14.21 -6.94 2.21
CA VAL A 61 14.71 -8.34 2.16
C VAL A 61 16.08 -8.52 2.83
N GLY A 62 16.61 -7.45 3.44
CA GLY A 62 17.95 -7.41 3.98
C GLY A 62 19.03 -7.17 2.90
N ARG A 63 20.13 -6.55 3.31
CA ARG A 63 21.22 -6.12 2.41
C ARG A 63 21.80 -7.24 1.55
N LYS A 64 21.92 -8.46 2.10
CA LYS A 64 22.52 -9.61 1.39
C LYS A 64 21.67 -10.06 0.20
N HIS A 65 20.38 -10.32 0.43
CA HIS A 65 19.46 -10.74 -0.64
C HIS A 65 19.28 -9.63 -1.68
N ALA A 66 19.14 -8.38 -1.23
CA ALA A 66 19.01 -7.26 -2.14
C ALA A 66 20.24 -7.08 -3.05
N MET A 67 21.45 -7.20 -2.52
CA MET A 67 22.67 -7.07 -3.32
C MET A 67 22.78 -8.16 -4.39
N ALA A 68 22.44 -9.40 -4.04
CA ALA A 68 22.42 -10.50 -5.01
C ALA A 68 21.45 -10.18 -6.16
N LEU A 69 20.21 -9.79 -5.86
CA LEU A 69 19.20 -9.45 -6.87
C LEU A 69 19.61 -8.25 -7.73
N ILE A 70 20.12 -7.18 -7.11
CA ILE A 70 20.50 -5.94 -7.81
C ILE A 70 21.69 -6.17 -8.75
N LEU A 71 22.71 -6.92 -8.31
CA LEU A 71 23.94 -7.09 -9.09
C LEU A 71 23.82 -8.18 -10.15
N THR A 72 23.06 -9.24 -9.89
CA THR A 72 22.93 -10.38 -10.83
C THR A 72 21.77 -10.20 -11.80
N GLY A 73 20.70 -9.49 -11.39
CA GLY A 73 19.46 -9.43 -12.16
C GLY A 73 18.72 -10.76 -12.25
N GLU A 74 19.08 -11.76 -11.43
CA GLU A 74 18.44 -13.07 -11.44
C GLU A 74 16.97 -12.99 -11.01
N MET A 75 16.13 -13.74 -11.71
CA MET A 75 14.73 -13.90 -11.37
C MET A 75 14.58 -14.89 -10.23
N ILE A 76 13.77 -14.54 -9.24
CA ILE A 76 13.36 -15.44 -8.15
C ILE A 76 11.91 -15.89 -8.35
N ASP A 77 11.60 -17.09 -7.87
CA ASP A 77 10.22 -17.57 -7.84
C ASP A 77 9.42 -16.98 -6.65
N ALA A 78 8.12 -17.25 -6.62
CA ALA A 78 7.23 -16.73 -5.60
C ALA A 78 7.57 -17.20 -4.18
N GLN A 79 8.08 -18.43 -4.03
CA GLN A 79 8.39 -18.99 -2.71
C GLN A 79 9.69 -18.40 -2.16
N GLU A 80 10.68 -18.19 -3.01
CA GLU A 80 11.89 -17.48 -2.64
C GLU A 80 11.57 -16.03 -2.26
N ALA A 81 10.72 -15.35 -3.03
CA ALA A 81 10.24 -14.01 -2.69
C ALA A 81 9.57 -13.97 -1.31
N TYR A 82 8.79 -14.98 -0.94
CA TYR A 82 8.19 -15.07 0.39
C TYR A 82 9.23 -15.34 1.49
N ARG A 83 10.13 -16.29 1.25
CA ARG A 83 11.19 -16.67 2.21
C ARG A 83 12.09 -15.49 2.57
N ILE A 84 12.38 -14.60 1.62
CA ILE A 84 13.21 -13.40 1.85
C ILE A 84 12.42 -12.19 2.35
N GLY A 85 11.09 -12.30 2.52
CA GLY A 85 10.25 -11.20 3.00
C GLY A 85 9.90 -10.15 1.94
N LEU A 86 10.05 -10.45 0.65
CA LEU A 86 9.67 -9.56 -0.44
C LEU A 86 8.13 -9.49 -0.62
N VAL A 87 7.44 -10.59 -0.32
CA VAL A 87 5.97 -10.68 -0.38
C VAL A 87 5.41 -11.23 0.92
N ASN A 88 4.18 -10.82 1.27
CA ASN A 88 3.54 -11.22 2.52
C ASN A 88 2.92 -12.63 2.48
N LYS A 89 2.58 -13.15 1.29
CA LYS A 89 1.88 -14.44 1.13
C LYS A 89 2.05 -14.99 -0.30
N VAL A 90 2.13 -16.32 -0.42
CA VAL A 90 2.07 -17.05 -1.70
C VAL A 90 0.82 -17.91 -1.70
N VAL A 91 0.08 -17.88 -2.81
CA VAL A 91 -1.14 -18.64 -3.02
C VAL A 91 -1.17 -19.22 -4.43
N PRO A 92 -1.95 -20.29 -4.69
CA PRO A 92 -2.16 -20.76 -6.06
C PRO A 92 -2.71 -19.64 -6.95
N LEU A 93 -2.29 -19.59 -8.22
CA LEU A 93 -2.66 -18.50 -9.15
C LEU A 93 -4.19 -18.31 -9.24
N LYS A 94 -4.96 -19.39 -9.23
CA LYS A 94 -6.44 -19.37 -9.25
C LYS A 94 -7.06 -18.62 -8.06
N ASP A 95 -6.35 -18.53 -6.94
CA ASP A 95 -6.82 -17.92 -5.69
C ASP A 95 -6.23 -16.51 -5.47
N LEU A 96 -5.30 -16.06 -6.33
CA LEU A 96 -4.54 -14.81 -6.18
C LEU A 96 -5.45 -13.60 -5.99
N MET A 97 -6.39 -13.39 -6.93
CA MET A 97 -7.29 -12.24 -6.88
C MET A 97 -8.27 -12.34 -5.71
N ALA A 98 -8.77 -13.53 -5.40
CA ALA A 98 -9.68 -13.72 -4.28
C ALA A 98 -9.00 -13.32 -2.95
N GLU A 99 -7.76 -13.73 -2.73
CA GLU A 99 -7.02 -13.41 -1.51
C GLU A 99 -6.55 -11.95 -1.45
N ALA A 100 -6.15 -11.36 -2.59
CA ALA A 100 -5.83 -9.94 -2.65
C ALA A 100 -7.06 -9.07 -2.32
N VAL A 101 -8.21 -9.38 -2.92
CA VAL A 101 -9.48 -8.65 -2.69
C VAL A 101 -9.97 -8.85 -1.25
N LYS A 102 -9.78 -10.04 -0.67
CA LYS A 102 -10.11 -10.27 0.75
C LYS A 102 -9.33 -9.34 1.67
N LEU A 103 -8.02 -9.19 1.46
CA LEU A 103 -7.21 -8.24 2.23
C LEU A 103 -7.65 -6.80 1.98
N ALA A 104 -7.90 -6.42 0.73
CA ALA A 104 -8.36 -5.08 0.38
C ALA A 104 -9.70 -4.74 1.07
N ARG A 105 -10.66 -5.66 1.07
CA ARG A 105 -11.94 -5.51 1.78
C ARG A 105 -11.77 -5.42 3.29
N LEU A 106 -10.85 -6.20 3.87
CA LEU A 106 -10.53 -6.08 5.29
C LEU A 106 -9.99 -4.69 5.62
N LEU A 107 -9.08 -4.14 4.82
CA LEU A 107 -8.53 -2.79 5.01
C LEU A 107 -9.62 -1.72 4.79
N ALA A 108 -10.43 -1.85 3.74
CA ALA A 108 -11.55 -0.95 3.47
C ALA A 108 -12.61 -0.94 4.59
N SER A 109 -12.68 -1.99 5.42
CA SER A 109 -13.56 -2.04 6.59
C SER A 109 -13.04 -1.28 7.82
N LYS A 110 -11.82 -0.73 7.79
CA LYS A 110 -11.20 -0.01 8.91
C LYS A 110 -11.36 1.50 8.75
N SER A 111 -11.11 2.23 9.83
CA SER A 111 -11.03 3.70 9.80
C SER A 111 -9.95 4.13 8.79
N PRO A 112 -10.32 4.94 7.77
CA PRO A 112 -9.35 5.51 6.83
C PRO A 112 -8.30 6.37 7.55
N THR A 113 -8.74 7.15 8.54
CA THR A 113 -7.86 8.02 9.35
C THR A 113 -6.81 7.19 10.10
N ALA A 114 -7.24 6.12 10.78
CA ALA A 114 -6.34 5.24 11.51
C ALA A 114 -5.35 4.55 10.58
N LEU A 115 -5.82 4.02 9.44
CA LEU A 115 -4.94 3.39 8.45
C LEU A 115 -3.88 4.36 7.91
N GLN A 116 -4.29 5.60 7.58
CA GLN A 116 -3.36 6.61 7.09
C GLN A 116 -2.29 6.96 8.13
N LEU A 117 -2.70 7.19 9.38
CA LEU A 117 -1.77 7.53 10.47
C LEU A 117 -0.85 6.36 10.82
N CYS A 118 -1.34 5.12 10.82
CA CYS A 118 -0.49 3.93 10.99
C CYS A 118 0.54 3.78 9.87
N LEU A 119 0.12 3.99 8.61
CA LEU A 119 1.04 3.94 7.47
C LEU A 119 2.10 5.05 7.54
N GLU A 120 1.73 6.26 7.94
CA GLU A 120 2.68 7.37 8.13
C GLU A 120 3.66 7.07 9.26
N ALA A 121 3.16 6.59 10.42
CA ALA A 121 3.99 6.22 11.57
C ALA A 121 5.05 5.19 11.20
N VAL A 122 4.66 4.12 10.48
CA VAL A 122 5.60 3.07 10.07
C VAL A 122 6.54 3.56 8.97
N ASN A 123 6.02 4.16 7.90
CA ASN A 123 6.84 4.54 6.74
C ASN A 123 7.88 5.60 7.09
N ARG A 124 7.54 6.54 7.99
CA ARG A 124 8.45 7.61 8.38
C ARG A 124 9.22 7.26 9.64
N GLY A 125 8.58 6.67 10.64
CA GLY A 125 9.22 6.30 11.91
C GLY A 125 10.33 5.26 11.73
N CYS A 126 10.20 4.30 10.81
CA CYS A 126 11.28 3.35 10.50
C CYS A 126 12.51 3.98 9.83
N GLU A 127 12.43 5.25 9.40
CA GLU A 127 13.55 6.02 8.85
C GLU A 127 14.16 6.98 9.87
N MET A 128 13.64 7.01 11.11
CA MET A 128 14.12 7.84 12.21
C MET A 128 14.94 7.02 13.22
N ALA A 129 15.61 7.70 14.16
CA ALA A 129 16.07 7.06 15.37
C ALA A 129 14.86 6.54 16.18
N LEU A 130 15.06 5.49 16.99
CA LEU A 130 13.94 4.82 17.68
C LEU A 130 13.19 5.76 18.63
N ASP A 131 13.90 6.57 19.39
CA ASP A 131 13.36 7.60 20.28
C ASP A 131 12.53 8.64 19.52
N GLU A 132 13.08 9.21 18.44
CA GLU A 132 12.36 10.15 17.57
C GLU A 132 11.12 9.50 16.94
N GLY A 133 11.22 8.25 16.52
CA GLY A 133 10.12 7.48 15.96
C GLY A 133 8.98 7.25 16.95
N LEU A 134 9.31 6.98 18.23
CA LEU A 134 8.33 6.84 19.31
C LEU A 134 7.63 8.15 19.64
N GLU A 135 8.35 9.28 19.66
CA GLU A 135 7.76 10.61 19.83
C GLU A 135 6.83 10.99 18.67
N TYR A 136 7.25 10.65 17.44
CA TYR A 136 6.45 10.84 16.24
C TYR A 136 5.18 9.99 16.27
N GLU A 137 5.29 8.71 16.63
CA GLU A 137 4.14 7.81 16.81
C GLU A 137 3.17 8.34 17.87
N ALA A 138 3.67 8.82 19.02
CA ALA A 138 2.83 9.38 20.08
C ALA A 138 2.02 10.60 19.59
N THR A 139 2.62 11.42 18.73
CA THR A 139 1.94 12.57 18.11
C THR A 139 0.83 12.11 17.17
N LEU A 140 1.11 11.14 16.28
CA LEU A 140 0.11 10.59 15.35
C LEU A 140 -1.00 9.84 16.09
N PHE A 141 -0.67 9.15 17.19
CA PHE A 141 -1.65 8.50 18.05
C PHE A 141 -2.61 9.51 18.69
N ALA A 142 -2.09 10.63 19.22
CA ALA A 142 -2.93 11.69 19.76
C ALA A 142 -3.89 12.26 18.69
N MET A 143 -3.41 12.43 17.46
CA MET A 143 -4.25 12.83 16.31
C MET A 143 -5.33 11.79 15.99
N ALA A 144 -4.98 10.50 16.02
CA ALA A 144 -5.92 9.42 15.76
C ALA A 144 -7.04 9.42 16.81
N VAL A 145 -6.70 9.53 18.09
CA VAL A 145 -7.68 9.56 19.21
C VAL A 145 -8.57 10.79 19.14
N ALA A 146 -8.05 11.93 18.69
CA ALA A 146 -8.83 13.16 18.53
C ALA A 146 -9.76 13.15 17.29
N SER A 147 -9.67 12.13 16.42
CA SER A 147 -10.44 12.06 15.17
C SER A 147 -11.91 11.68 15.39
N GLY A 148 -12.77 12.08 14.44
CA GLY A 148 -14.17 11.64 14.42
C GLY A 148 -14.32 10.12 14.29
N ASP A 149 -13.39 9.46 13.60
CA ASP A 149 -13.39 7.99 13.49
C ASP A 149 -13.14 7.32 14.86
N ALA A 150 -12.30 7.90 15.74
CA ALA A 150 -12.09 7.33 17.07
C ALA A 150 -13.34 7.43 17.96
N GLN A 151 -14.08 8.55 17.85
CA GLN A 151 -15.36 8.74 18.54
C GLN A 151 -16.39 7.70 18.06
N GLU A 152 -16.57 7.58 16.75
CA GLU A 152 -17.48 6.60 16.14
C GLU A 152 -17.08 5.16 16.47
N GLY A 153 -15.79 4.83 16.38
CA GLY A 153 -15.29 3.48 16.69
C GLY A 153 -15.56 3.09 18.14
N THR A 154 -15.34 4.01 19.08
CA THR A 154 -15.63 3.80 20.51
C THR A 154 -17.12 3.64 20.76
N GLN A 155 -17.94 4.51 20.18
CA GLN A 155 -19.40 4.46 20.31
C GLN A 155 -19.98 3.18 19.73
N ALA A 156 -19.59 2.82 18.50
CA ALA A 156 -20.03 1.60 17.83
C ALA A 156 -19.67 0.33 18.64
N PHE A 157 -18.48 0.32 19.25
CA PHE A 157 -18.05 -0.76 20.14
C PHE A 157 -18.94 -0.88 21.39
N LEU A 158 -19.20 0.24 22.07
CA LEU A 158 -20.08 0.28 23.25
C LEU A 158 -21.52 -0.15 22.91
N GLU A 159 -22.01 0.25 21.74
CA GLU A 159 -23.34 -0.07 21.23
C GLU A 159 -23.44 -1.44 20.52
N LYS A 160 -22.33 -2.19 20.43
CA LYS A 160 -22.24 -3.49 19.74
C LYS A 160 -22.75 -3.47 18.29
N ARG A 161 -22.50 -2.38 17.59
CA ARG A 161 -22.84 -2.20 16.17
C ARG A 161 -21.58 -2.09 15.31
N THR A 162 -21.75 -2.22 13.99
CA THR A 162 -20.67 -1.95 13.04
C THR A 162 -20.44 -0.44 12.93
N PRO A 163 -19.20 0.04 13.02
CA PRO A 163 -18.88 1.46 12.85
C PRO A 163 -19.06 1.91 11.40
N VAL A 164 -19.46 3.16 11.22
CA VAL A 164 -19.60 3.83 9.93
C VAL A 164 -18.53 4.91 9.81
N TRP A 165 -17.44 4.61 9.11
CA TRP A 165 -16.32 5.53 8.97
C TRP A 165 -16.65 6.72 8.07
N ALA A 166 -16.22 7.91 8.46
CA ALA A 166 -16.31 9.05 7.58
C ALA A 166 -15.38 8.81 6.36
N ARG A 167 -15.86 9.08 5.14
CA ARG A 167 -14.97 9.11 3.98
C ARG A 167 -13.87 10.15 4.26
N ALA A 168 -12.62 9.79 4.02
CA ALA A 168 -11.48 10.68 4.21
C ALA A 168 -11.78 12.02 3.53
N ARG A 169 -11.96 13.10 4.32
CA ARG A 169 -11.89 14.44 3.77
C ARG A 169 -10.44 14.62 3.35
N GLN A 170 -10.22 15.07 2.12
CA GLN A 170 -8.92 15.54 1.69
C GLN A 170 -8.42 16.52 2.76
N LEU A 171 -7.41 16.11 3.53
CA LEU A 171 -6.61 17.04 4.31
C LEU A 171 -5.90 17.88 3.24
N GLY A 172 -6.43 19.09 3.04
CA GLY A 172 -5.91 20.05 2.07
C GLY A 172 -4.56 20.61 2.45
#